data_AF-A0A8W4F9Q9-F1
#
_entry.id   AF-A0A8W4F9Q9-F1
#
_cell.length_a   1.000
_cell.length_b   1.000
_cell.length_c   1.000
_cell.angle_alpha   90.00
_cell.angle_beta   90.00
_cell.angle_gamma   90.00
#
_symmetry.space_group_name_H-M   'P 1'
#
loop_
_entity.id
_entity.type
_entity.pdbx_description
1 polymer ?
#
loop_
_entity_poly.entity_id
_entity_poly.type
_entity_poly.pdbx_seq_one_letter_code
_entity_poly.pdbx_strand_id
1 'polypeptide(L)'
;MASILLRTMEGFFSRLQTPVPTVRTFSMSLTSNQVASPVWNLGRLNHIAIAVQDLEKSKAFYKNVLGAQVGEMASIPEHGVSVVFVNLGNTKMELLHPLGNDSPIAGFLQKNKAGGMHHICIEVDNINAAMMDLKEKKIRILSEEPKIGAHGKPVIFLHPNDCGGVLVELEQA
;
A
#
# COMPACT_ATOMS: atom_id res chain seq x y z
N MET A 1 71.31 -4.99 -11.92
CA MET A 1 72.67 -5.55 -11.73
C MET A 1 73.27 -4.93 -10.48
N ALA A 2 73.67 -5.78 -9.53
CA ALA A 2 74.53 -5.50 -8.36
C ALA A 2 73.93 -4.58 -7.26
N SER A 3 74.16 -4.76 -5.96
CA SER A 3 74.84 -5.81 -5.18
C SER A 3 74.47 -5.62 -3.71
N ILE A 4 74.57 -6.72 -2.97
CA ILE A 4 74.41 -6.96 -1.53
C ILE A 4 75.43 -6.16 -0.70
N LEU A 5 75.05 -5.72 0.51
CA LEU A 5 75.91 -5.86 1.70
C LEU A 5 75.14 -5.79 3.04
N LEU A 6 75.34 -6.86 3.80
CA LEU A 6 74.94 -7.13 5.18
C LEU A 6 75.37 -6.03 6.17
N ARG A 7 74.55 -5.81 7.20
CA ARG A 7 75.03 -5.65 8.59
C ARG A 7 73.94 -6.09 9.57
N THR A 8 74.34 -7.07 10.39
CA THR A 8 73.66 -7.59 11.56
C THR A 8 73.69 -6.59 12.71
N MET A 9 72.59 -6.44 13.45
CA MET A 9 72.61 -6.10 14.88
C MET A 9 71.42 -6.77 15.57
N GLU A 10 71.73 -7.71 16.46
CA GLU A 10 70.79 -8.31 17.40
C GLU A 10 70.38 -7.25 18.42
N GLY A 11 69.06 -7.04 18.55
CA GLY A 11 68.45 -6.11 19.49
C GLY A 11 67.41 -6.84 20.33
N PHE A 12 67.84 -7.26 21.52
CA PHE A 12 67.07 -7.95 22.53
C PHE A 12 66.06 -6.99 23.18
N PHE A 13 64.75 -7.11 22.90
CA PHE A 13 63.72 -6.44 23.71
C PHE A 13 62.49 -7.33 23.94
N SER A 14 62.41 -7.78 25.19
CA SER A 14 61.25 -8.14 26.01
C SER A 14 59.89 -8.33 25.31
N ARG A 15 59.46 -9.59 25.21
CA ARG A 15 58.07 -9.99 25.00
C ARG A 15 57.22 -9.53 26.20
N LEU A 16 56.47 -8.45 26.05
CA LEU A 16 55.28 -8.22 26.87
C LEU A 16 54.11 -8.97 26.22
N GLN A 17 53.75 -10.11 26.78
CA GLN A 17 52.48 -10.78 26.48
C GLN A 17 51.35 -9.93 27.03
N THR A 18 50.61 -9.24 26.17
CA THR A 18 49.29 -8.72 26.52
C THR A 18 48.27 -9.85 26.37
N PRO A 19 47.34 -10.04 27.32
CA PRO A 19 46.29 -11.02 27.17
C PRO A 19 45.35 -10.58 26.03
N VAL A 20 45.11 -11.48 25.08
CA VAL A 20 44.09 -11.33 24.03
C VAL A 20 42.73 -11.20 24.72
N PRO A 21 41.92 -10.17 24.42
CA PRO A 21 40.60 -10.06 25.00
C PRO A 21 39.76 -11.23 24.47
N THR A 22 39.23 -12.04 25.39
CA THR A 22 38.23 -13.06 25.06
C THR A 22 36.99 -12.36 24.54
N VAL A 23 36.78 -12.43 23.22
CA VAL A 23 35.51 -12.01 22.62
C VAL A 23 34.44 -12.96 23.14
N ARG A 24 33.63 -12.50 24.09
CA ARG A 24 32.37 -13.15 24.44
C ARG A 24 31.47 -13.05 23.23
N THR A 25 31.33 -14.14 22.49
CA THR A 25 30.29 -14.29 21.49
C THR A 25 28.96 -14.21 22.21
N PHE A 26 28.31 -13.04 22.20
CA PHE A 26 26.91 -12.94 22.54
C PHE A 26 26.14 -13.65 21.43
N SER A 27 25.75 -14.89 21.69
CA SER A 27 24.71 -15.55 20.92
C SER A 27 23.41 -14.79 21.17
N MET A 28 23.14 -13.78 20.34
CA MET A 28 21.81 -13.21 20.24
C MET A 28 20.89 -14.31 19.74
N SER A 29 20.19 -14.97 20.66
CA SER A 29 19.01 -15.74 20.32
C SER A 29 18.01 -14.77 19.71
N LEU A 30 18.00 -14.67 18.39
CA LEU A 30 16.89 -14.11 17.64
C LEU A 30 15.70 -15.01 17.96
N THR A 31 14.91 -14.62 18.95
CA THR A 31 13.54 -15.09 19.05
C THR A 31 12.85 -14.58 17.81
N SER A 32 12.86 -15.41 16.78
CA SER A 32 12.06 -15.23 15.59
C SER A 32 10.62 -15.19 16.07
N ASN A 33 10.08 -13.99 16.25
CA ASN A 33 8.63 -13.80 16.25
C ASN A 33 8.18 -14.20 14.85
N GLN A 34 7.97 -15.50 14.64
CA GLN A 34 7.29 -16.04 13.49
C GLN A 34 5.85 -15.55 13.61
N VAL A 35 5.60 -14.34 13.11
CA VAL A 35 4.24 -13.91 12.80
C VAL A 35 3.76 -14.95 11.78
N ALA A 36 2.75 -15.73 12.16
CA ALA A 36 2.17 -16.72 11.26
C ALA A 36 1.87 -16.05 9.92
N SER A 37 2.30 -16.66 8.83
CA SER A 37 2.05 -16.15 7.49
C SER A 37 0.54 -15.94 7.31
N PRO A 38 0.09 -14.81 6.71
CA PRO A 38 -1.32 -14.60 6.48
C PRO A 38 -1.90 -15.75 5.65
N VAL A 39 -3.13 -16.17 5.97
CA VAL A 39 -3.85 -17.24 5.25
C VAL A 39 -4.42 -16.78 3.90
N TRP A 40 -3.97 -15.63 3.42
CA TRP A 40 -4.37 -14.93 2.20
C TRP A 40 -3.18 -14.09 1.68
N ASN A 41 -3.15 -13.80 0.39
CA ASN A 41 -2.08 -13.04 -0.25
C ASN A 41 -2.55 -11.63 -0.63
N LEU A 42 -1.69 -10.65 -0.39
CA LEU A 42 -1.87 -9.29 -0.89
C LEU A 42 -1.41 -9.21 -2.36
N GLY A 43 -2.29 -8.78 -3.23
CA GLY A 43 -2.09 -8.70 -4.66
C GLY A 43 -1.63 -7.33 -5.14
N ARG A 44 -1.94 -7.02 -6.41
CA ARG A 44 -1.60 -5.75 -7.05
C ARG A 44 -2.55 -4.63 -6.60
N LEU A 45 -2.12 -3.40 -6.81
CA LEU A 45 -2.99 -2.23 -6.74
C LEU A 45 -3.98 -2.27 -7.92
N ASN A 46 -5.27 -2.41 -7.61
CA ASN A 46 -6.34 -2.40 -8.60
C ASN A 46 -6.54 -0.99 -9.15
N HIS A 47 -6.78 -0.03 -8.25
CA HIS A 47 -7.00 1.36 -8.61
C HIS A 47 -6.71 2.35 -7.46
N ILE A 48 -6.65 3.64 -7.82
CA ILE A 48 -6.69 4.77 -6.90
C ILE A 48 -7.96 5.58 -7.19
N ALA A 49 -8.81 5.76 -6.18
CA ALA A 49 -10.03 6.55 -6.31
C ALA A 49 -9.78 8.02 -5.98
N ILE A 50 -10.29 8.91 -6.83
CA ILE A 50 -10.20 10.36 -6.69
C ILE A 50 -11.61 10.93 -6.75
N ALA A 51 -12.06 11.54 -5.65
CA ALA A 51 -13.32 12.26 -5.64
C ALA A 51 -13.13 13.62 -6.33
N VAL A 52 -13.99 13.94 -7.31
CA VAL A 52 -13.92 15.15 -8.13
C VAL A 52 -15.24 15.93 -8.09
N GLN A 53 -15.16 17.27 -8.17
CA GLN A 53 -16.35 18.14 -8.19
C GLN A 53 -17.05 18.15 -9.56
N ASP A 54 -16.30 17.94 -10.62
CA ASP A 54 -16.80 17.96 -11.99
C ASP A 54 -16.14 16.80 -12.73
N LEU A 55 -16.94 15.78 -13.02
CA LEU A 55 -16.46 14.56 -13.63
C LEU A 55 -16.08 14.76 -15.10
N GLU A 56 -16.80 15.60 -15.83
CA GLU A 56 -16.52 15.92 -17.23
C GLU A 56 -15.23 16.72 -17.37
N LYS A 57 -15.06 17.76 -16.54
CA LYS A 57 -13.82 18.55 -16.51
C LYS A 57 -12.62 17.68 -16.16
N SER A 58 -12.77 16.78 -15.20
CA SER A 58 -11.69 15.88 -14.78
C SER A 58 -11.37 14.85 -15.88
N LYS A 59 -12.39 14.22 -16.48
CA LYS A 59 -12.25 13.34 -17.65
C LYS A 59 -11.49 14.04 -18.79
N ALA A 60 -11.90 15.25 -19.13
CA ALA A 60 -11.27 16.05 -20.19
C ALA A 60 -9.81 16.40 -19.85
N PHE A 61 -9.48 16.70 -18.60
CA PHE A 61 -8.11 16.96 -18.17
C PHE A 61 -7.21 15.74 -18.39
N TYR A 62 -7.56 14.57 -17.84
CA TYR A 62 -6.74 13.37 -18.00
C TYR A 62 -6.64 12.92 -19.45
N LYS A 63 -7.71 13.05 -20.24
CA LYS A 63 -7.74 12.66 -21.66
C LYS A 63 -6.98 13.63 -22.55
N ASN A 64 -7.33 14.92 -22.50
CA ASN A 64 -6.91 15.90 -23.51
C ASN A 64 -5.65 16.66 -23.12
N VAL A 65 -5.38 16.82 -21.82
CA VAL A 65 -4.20 17.56 -21.33
C VAL A 65 -3.06 16.60 -21.04
N LEU A 66 -3.34 15.49 -20.34
CA LEU A 66 -2.32 14.50 -19.97
C LEU A 66 -2.17 13.36 -20.97
N GLY A 67 -3.09 13.21 -21.94
CA GLY A 67 -2.99 12.20 -22.99
C GLY A 67 -3.28 10.77 -22.53
N ALA A 68 -3.95 10.58 -21.40
CA ALA A 68 -4.27 9.25 -20.89
C ALA A 68 -5.41 8.57 -21.68
N GLN A 69 -5.45 7.24 -21.63
CA GLN A 69 -6.61 6.48 -22.11
C GLN A 69 -7.74 6.59 -21.07
N VAL A 70 -8.83 7.26 -21.43
CA VAL A 70 -9.96 7.51 -20.52
C VAL A 70 -11.24 6.91 -21.11
N GLY A 71 -11.96 6.14 -20.29
CA GLY A 71 -13.23 5.52 -20.64
C GLY A 71 -14.41 6.48 -20.63
N GLU A 72 -15.60 5.93 -20.90
CA GLU A 72 -16.85 6.66 -20.77
C GLU A 72 -17.30 6.76 -19.31
N MET A 73 -18.20 7.72 -19.06
CA MET A 73 -18.81 7.88 -17.76
C MET A 73 -19.86 6.79 -17.54
N ALA A 74 -19.84 6.16 -16.37
CA ALA A 74 -20.84 5.19 -15.95
C ALA A 74 -21.50 5.67 -14.65
N SER A 75 -22.82 5.55 -14.58
CA SER A 75 -23.57 5.76 -13.34
C SER A 75 -23.69 4.43 -12.61
N ILE A 76 -23.40 4.44 -11.31
CA ILE A 76 -23.48 3.26 -10.43
C ILE A 76 -24.38 3.62 -9.24
N PRO A 77 -25.72 3.64 -9.43
CA PRO A 77 -26.68 4.10 -8.42
C PRO A 77 -26.59 3.35 -7.09
N GLU A 78 -26.33 2.04 -7.13
CA GLU A 78 -26.17 1.18 -5.95
C GLU A 78 -24.99 1.61 -5.04
N HIS A 79 -24.01 2.29 -5.62
CA HIS A 79 -22.84 2.84 -4.92
C HIS A 79 -22.94 4.35 -4.70
N GLY A 80 -24.00 4.99 -5.19
CA GLY A 80 -24.21 6.43 -5.08
C GLY A 80 -23.12 7.26 -5.75
N VAL A 81 -22.52 6.76 -6.84
CA VAL A 81 -21.47 7.47 -7.58
C VAL A 81 -21.63 7.35 -9.11
N SER A 82 -21.15 8.36 -9.81
CA SER A 82 -20.76 8.26 -11.22
C SER A 82 -19.24 8.12 -11.29
N VAL A 83 -18.74 7.26 -12.17
CA VAL A 83 -17.31 6.94 -12.31
C VAL A 83 -16.82 7.15 -13.74
N VAL A 84 -15.57 7.58 -13.86
CA VAL A 84 -14.78 7.54 -15.10
C VAL A 84 -13.48 6.82 -14.81
N PHE A 85 -13.13 5.83 -15.64
CA PHE A 85 -11.89 5.07 -15.52
C PHE A 85 -10.79 5.70 -16.39
N VAL A 86 -9.64 5.97 -15.78
CA VAL A 86 -8.41 6.37 -16.45
C VAL A 86 -7.45 5.18 -16.41
N ASN A 87 -7.11 4.63 -17.57
CA ASN A 87 -6.21 3.49 -17.69
C ASN A 87 -4.76 3.96 -17.86
N LEU A 88 -3.87 3.52 -16.97
CA LEU A 88 -2.44 3.83 -16.98
C LEU A 88 -1.56 2.64 -17.40
N GLY A 89 -2.18 1.52 -17.79
CA GLY A 89 -1.51 0.28 -18.19
C GLY A 89 -1.22 -0.63 -16.99
N ASN A 90 -0.50 -0.15 -15.98
CA ASN A 90 -0.15 -0.95 -14.79
C ASN A 90 -1.27 -0.96 -13.72
N THR A 91 -2.11 0.08 -13.68
CA THR A 91 -3.23 0.24 -12.75
C THR A 91 -4.25 1.23 -13.33
N LYS A 92 -5.33 1.51 -12.61
CA LYS A 92 -6.34 2.50 -12.99
C LYS A 92 -6.45 3.64 -11.98
N MET A 93 -6.97 4.77 -12.45
CA MET A 93 -7.55 5.78 -11.56
C MET A 93 -9.06 5.80 -11.78
N GLU A 94 -9.81 5.89 -10.69
CA GLU A 94 -11.26 6.03 -10.71
C GLU A 94 -11.63 7.44 -10.29
N LEU A 95 -12.13 8.22 -11.24
CA LEU A 95 -12.64 9.55 -10.95
C LEU A 95 -14.09 9.39 -10.52
N LEU A 96 -14.40 9.77 -9.28
CA LEU A 96 -15.71 9.57 -8.66
C LEU A 96 -16.41 10.90 -8.43
N HIS A 97 -17.69 10.96 -8.78
CA HIS A 97 -18.56 12.08 -8.44
C HIS A 97 -19.84 11.58 -7.76
N PRO A 98 -20.38 12.29 -6.75
CA PRO A 98 -21.62 11.91 -6.10
C PRO A 98 -22.77 11.69 -7.09
N LEU A 99 -23.52 10.62 -6.88
CA LEU A 99 -24.78 10.36 -7.56
C LEU A 99 -25.86 10.14 -6.49
N GLY A 100 -26.90 10.96 -6.52
CA GLY A 100 -27.94 10.97 -5.49
C GLY A 100 -27.55 11.71 -4.21
N ASN A 101 -28.52 11.91 -3.32
CA ASN A 101 -28.36 12.74 -2.12
C ASN A 101 -27.55 12.04 -1.00
N ASP A 102 -27.53 10.70 -1.00
CA ASP A 102 -26.91 9.88 0.05
C ASP A 102 -25.56 9.29 -0.40
N SER A 103 -24.88 9.93 -1.35
CA SER A 103 -23.59 9.46 -1.86
C SER A 103 -22.55 9.36 -0.74
N PRO A 104 -21.81 8.22 -0.64
CA PRO A 104 -20.81 8.02 0.42
C PRO A 104 -19.65 9.02 0.34
N ILE A 105 -19.39 9.60 -0.82
CA ILE A 105 -18.28 10.56 -1.03
C ILE A 105 -18.74 12.03 -0.93
N ALA A 106 -20.04 12.31 -0.74
CA ALA A 106 -20.55 13.68 -0.66
C ALA A 106 -19.91 14.44 0.51
N GLY A 107 -19.83 13.82 1.70
CA GLY A 107 -19.19 14.41 2.87
C GLY A 107 -17.69 14.68 2.67
N PHE A 108 -17.00 13.83 1.90
CA PHE A 108 -15.60 14.04 1.54
C PHE A 108 -15.44 15.29 0.68
N LEU A 109 -16.25 15.45 -0.36
CA LEU A 109 -16.22 16.65 -1.24
C LEU A 109 -16.71 17.92 -0.55
N GLN A 110 -17.56 17.80 0.48
CA GLN A 110 -17.91 18.94 1.31
C GLN A 110 -16.72 19.49 2.09
N LYS A 111 -15.86 18.62 2.60
CA LYS A 111 -14.61 19.00 3.31
C LYS A 111 -13.51 19.40 2.33
N ASN A 112 -13.41 18.69 1.21
CA ASN A 112 -12.38 18.87 0.18
C ASN A 112 -13.00 19.50 -1.07
N LYS A 113 -13.22 20.83 -1.03
CA LYS A 113 -13.93 21.56 -2.09
C LYS A 113 -13.27 21.48 -3.47
N ALA A 114 -11.97 21.19 -3.55
CA ALA A 114 -11.26 21.01 -4.82
C ALA A 114 -11.26 19.54 -5.31
N GLY A 115 -11.80 18.60 -4.54
CA GLY A 115 -11.59 17.17 -4.75
C GLY A 115 -10.35 16.65 -4.04
N GLY A 116 -10.00 15.38 -4.26
CA GLY A 116 -8.81 14.76 -3.69
C GLY A 116 -8.81 13.23 -3.80
N MET A 117 -7.65 12.62 -3.51
CA MET A 117 -7.55 11.16 -3.38
C MET A 117 -8.42 10.68 -2.23
N HIS A 118 -9.25 9.68 -2.48
CA HIS A 118 -10.27 9.20 -1.56
C HIS A 118 -9.88 7.87 -0.92
N HIS A 119 -9.54 6.87 -1.73
CA HIS A 119 -9.05 5.57 -1.26
C HIS A 119 -8.11 4.92 -2.28
N ILE A 120 -7.44 3.86 -1.84
CA ILE A 120 -6.74 2.92 -2.72
C ILE A 120 -7.42 1.55 -2.63
N CYS A 121 -7.39 0.79 -3.72
CA CYS A 121 -7.93 -0.56 -3.76
C CYS A 121 -6.84 -1.57 -4.09
N ILE A 122 -6.68 -2.57 -3.24
CA ILE A 122 -5.68 -3.62 -3.37
C ILE A 122 -6.38 -4.96 -3.47
N GLU A 123 -5.93 -5.79 -4.41
CA GLU A 123 -6.51 -7.12 -4.61
C GLU A 123 -6.07 -8.09 -3.50
N VAL A 124 -6.94 -9.03 -3.15
CA VAL A 124 -6.64 -10.18 -2.28
C VAL A 124 -7.14 -11.46 -2.92
N ASP A 125 -6.41 -12.55 -2.74
CA ASP A 125 -6.76 -13.85 -3.34
C ASP A 125 -8.01 -14.50 -2.71
N ASN A 126 -8.30 -14.21 -1.44
CA ASN A 126 -9.50 -14.66 -0.75
C ASN A 126 -10.00 -13.62 0.26
N ILE A 127 -11.04 -12.89 -0.11
CA ILE A 127 -11.61 -11.80 0.70
C ILE A 127 -12.16 -12.27 2.06
N ASN A 128 -12.73 -13.47 2.12
CA ASN A 128 -13.32 -14.00 3.35
C ASN A 128 -12.22 -14.39 4.34
N ALA A 129 -11.18 -15.07 3.86
CA ALA A 129 -10.01 -15.39 4.67
C ALA A 129 -9.29 -14.12 5.16
N ALA A 130 -9.17 -13.10 4.29
CA ALA A 130 -8.62 -11.80 4.65
C ALA A 130 -9.44 -11.13 5.77
N MET A 131 -10.76 -11.07 5.62
CA MET A 131 -11.64 -10.46 6.62
C MET A 131 -11.57 -11.16 7.97
N MET A 132 -11.57 -12.50 7.99
CA MET A 132 -11.46 -13.28 9.23
C MET A 132 -10.13 -13.03 9.96
N ASP A 133 -9.00 -13.11 9.25
CA ASP A 133 -7.67 -12.88 9.80
C ASP A 133 -7.50 -11.44 10.31
N LEU A 134 -8.04 -10.45 9.59
CA LEU A 134 -8.02 -9.05 10.02
C LEU A 134 -8.87 -8.81 11.28
N LYS A 135 -10.03 -9.47 11.41
CA LYS A 135 -10.87 -9.43 12.62
C LYS A 135 -10.12 -10.04 13.82
N GLU A 136 -9.44 -11.17 13.65
CA GLU A 136 -8.62 -11.80 14.70
C GLU A 136 -7.48 -10.87 15.16
N LYS A 137 -6.85 -10.18 14.20
CA LYS A 137 -5.81 -9.17 14.44
C LYS A 137 -6.36 -7.83 14.98
N LYS A 138 -7.67 -7.72 15.20
CA LYS A 138 -8.36 -6.52 15.73
C LYS A 138 -8.16 -5.27 14.86
N ILE A 139 -8.02 -5.46 13.55
CA ILE A 139 -8.01 -4.35 12.58
C ILE A 139 -9.44 -3.90 12.33
N ARG A 140 -9.70 -2.58 12.32
CA ARG A 140 -11.04 -2.04 12.10
C ARG A 140 -11.43 -2.16 10.64
N ILE A 141 -12.50 -2.89 10.39
CA ILE A 141 -13.16 -3.00 9.08
C ILE A 141 -14.46 -2.19 9.17
N LEU A 142 -14.75 -1.38 8.14
CA LEU A 142 -15.90 -0.48 8.13
C LEU A 142 -17.24 -1.18 7.86
N SER A 143 -17.20 -2.40 7.32
CA SER A 143 -18.38 -3.23 7.08
C SER A 143 -18.32 -4.52 7.88
N GLU A 144 -19.49 -4.99 8.34
CA GLU A 144 -19.62 -6.26 9.06
C GLU A 144 -19.39 -7.47 8.16
N GLU A 145 -19.78 -7.35 6.88
CA GLU A 145 -19.66 -8.36 5.83
C GLU A 145 -19.10 -7.72 4.54
N PRO A 146 -18.50 -8.51 3.62
CA PRO A 146 -18.12 -8.04 2.29
C PRO A 146 -19.35 -7.57 1.51
N LYS A 147 -19.20 -6.46 0.79
CA LYS A 147 -20.24 -5.92 -0.12
C LYS A 147 -19.78 -6.09 -1.56
N ILE A 148 -20.71 -6.12 -2.51
CA ILE A 148 -20.34 -6.13 -3.93
C ILE A 148 -19.91 -4.72 -4.33
N GLY A 149 -18.64 -4.54 -4.71
CA GLY A 149 -18.05 -3.29 -5.17
C GLY A 149 -18.43 -2.93 -6.62
N ALA A 150 -17.89 -1.82 -7.13
CA ALA A 150 -18.20 -1.30 -8.46
C ALA A 150 -17.82 -2.24 -9.61
N HIS A 151 -16.87 -3.17 -9.37
CA HIS A 151 -16.47 -4.20 -10.34
C HIS A 151 -17.28 -5.50 -10.26
N GLY A 152 -18.36 -5.54 -9.47
CA GLY A 152 -19.17 -6.75 -9.29
C GLY A 152 -18.50 -7.84 -8.44
N LYS A 153 -17.42 -7.49 -7.72
CA LYS A 153 -16.68 -8.39 -6.83
C LYS A 153 -16.85 -8.01 -5.37
N PRO A 154 -16.71 -8.96 -4.42
CA PRO A 154 -16.73 -8.63 -3.00
C PRO A 154 -15.58 -7.70 -2.58
N VAL A 155 -15.90 -6.71 -1.76
CA VAL A 155 -14.97 -5.72 -1.20
C VAL A 155 -15.22 -5.49 0.29
N ILE A 156 -14.18 -5.09 1.01
CA ILE A 156 -14.26 -4.52 2.37
C ILE A 156 -13.39 -3.25 2.43
N PHE A 157 -13.71 -2.35 3.37
CA PHE A 157 -12.92 -1.15 3.63
C PHE A 157 -12.26 -1.21 5.01
N LEU A 158 -10.98 -0.89 5.10
CA LEU A 158 -10.23 -0.77 6.35
C LEU A 158 -10.26 0.66 6.85
N HIS A 159 -10.38 0.84 8.16
CA HIS A 159 -10.45 2.17 8.76
C HIS A 159 -9.09 2.90 8.64
N PRO A 160 -9.04 4.17 8.16
CA PRO A 160 -7.78 4.89 7.92
C PRO A 160 -6.82 4.97 9.11
N ASN A 161 -7.35 5.07 10.33
CA ASN A 161 -6.56 5.06 11.56
C ASN A 161 -5.69 3.80 11.77
N ASP A 162 -5.98 2.68 11.10
CA ASP A 162 -5.14 1.46 11.11
C ASP A 162 -4.25 1.35 9.86
N CYS A 163 -4.37 2.29 8.92
CA CYS A 163 -3.73 2.25 7.61
C CYS A 163 -2.89 3.51 7.31
N GLY A 164 -2.39 4.18 8.34
CA GLY A 164 -1.55 5.37 8.19
C GLY A 164 -2.29 6.59 7.60
N GLY A 165 -3.61 6.69 7.82
CA GLY A 165 -4.43 7.79 7.37
C GLY A 165 -5.07 7.59 5.98
N VAL A 166 -4.82 6.48 5.31
CA VAL A 166 -5.39 6.15 4.00
C VAL A 166 -6.58 5.20 4.15
N LEU A 167 -7.70 5.49 3.49
CA LEU A 167 -8.79 4.53 3.34
C LEU A 167 -8.35 3.44 2.35
N VAL A 168 -8.32 2.19 2.81
CA VAL A 168 -7.90 1.04 2.00
C VAL A 168 -9.11 0.15 1.73
N GLU A 169 -9.40 -0.07 0.45
CA GLU A 169 -10.31 -1.10 -0.02
C GLU A 169 -9.51 -2.37 -0.30
N LEU A 170 -10.02 -3.52 0.14
CA LEU A 170 -9.58 -4.83 -0.30
C LEU A 170 -10.66 -5.43 -1.20
N GLU A 171 -10.30 -5.80 -2.42
CA GLU A 171 -11.19 -6.40 -3.42
C GLU A 171 -10.74 -7.82 -3.73
N GLN A 172 -11.69 -8.75 -3.92
CA GLN A 172 -11.39 -10.09 -4.41
C GLN A 172 -10.70 -10.02 -5.80
N ALA A 173 -9.52 -10.64 -5.92
CA ALA A 173 -8.75 -10.72 -7.17
C ALA A 173 -9.53 -11.41 -8.31
#